data_AF-A0A392N6T5-F1
#
_entry.id   AF-A0A392N6T5-F1
#
_cell.length_a   1.000
_cell.length_b   1.000
_cell.length_c   1.000
_cell.angle_alpha   90.00
_cell.angle_beta   90.00
_cell.angle_gamma   90.00
#
_symmetry.space_group_name_H-M   'P 1'
#
loop_
_entity.id
_entity.type
_entity.pdbx_description
1 polymer ?
#
loop_
_entity_poly.entity_id
_entity_poly.type
_entity_poly.pdbx_seq_one_letter_code
_entity_poly.pdbx_strand_id
1 'polypeptide(L)'
;MKEFHQSRKSHRLVSVAIMGSKVPLYGSGASLSSTTGMPTLPVPLNLNFVMRSRANVLGKLVKPKYYKRIHCSITLDPKKLGAQVSLKNSCTYD
;
A
#
# COMPACT_ATOMS: atom_id res chain seq x y z
N MET A 1 22.99 -28.24 12.67
CA MET A 1 23.45 -27.18 11.75
C MET A 1 22.34 -26.51 10.92
N LYS A 2 21.04 -26.77 11.19
CA LYS A 2 19.91 -26.18 10.43
C LYS A 2 19.59 -24.71 10.78
N GLU A 3 20.11 -24.20 11.90
CA GLU A 3 19.78 -22.88 12.46
C GLU A 3 20.38 -21.68 11.68
N PHE A 4 21.28 -21.94 10.73
CA PHE A 4 21.96 -20.89 9.95
C PHE A 4 21.75 -21.02 8.44
N HIS A 5 20.92 -21.96 7.98
CA HIS A 5 20.66 -22.14 6.56
C HIS A 5 19.47 -21.28 6.10
N GLN A 6 19.75 -20.18 5.42
CA GLN A 6 18.74 -19.45 4.65
C GLN A 6 18.69 -20.02 3.21
N SER A 7 17.49 -20.33 2.70
CA SER A 7 17.32 -20.83 1.33
C SER A 7 17.79 -19.80 0.29
N ARG A 8 18.49 -20.27 -0.75
CA ARG A 8 19.09 -19.44 -1.82
C ARG A 8 18.06 -18.62 -2.61
N LYS A 9 16.76 -19.00 -2.57
CA LYS A 9 15.64 -18.25 -3.15
C LYS A 9 14.59 -17.99 -2.07
N SER A 10 14.63 -16.82 -1.44
CA SER A 10 13.69 -16.43 -0.36
C SER A 10 12.58 -15.47 -0.84
N HIS A 11 12.23 -15.52 -2.12
CA HIS A 11 11.10 -14.75 -2.64
C HIS A 11 9.81 -15.33 -2.08
N ARG A 12 9.18 -14.61 -1.15
CA ARG A 12 7.90 -14.98 -0.57
C ARG A 12 6.85 -14.00 -1.04
N LEU A 13 5.74 -14.52 -1.58
CA LEU A 13 4.55 -13.72 -1.81
C LEU A 13 3.91 -13.40 -0.46
N VAL A 14 3.75 -12.11 -0.17
CA VAL A 14 3.09 -11.61 1.04
C VAL A 14 1.84 -10.87 0.60
N SER A 15 0.68 -11.32 1.08
CA SER A 15 -0.58 -10.61 0.88
C SER A 15 -0.76 -9.60 2.02
N VAL A 16 -1.03 -8.34 1.67
CA VAL A 16 -1.25 -7.25 2.62
C VAL A 16 -2.55 -6.56 2.27
N ALA A 17 -3.45 -6.42 3.23
CA ALA A 17 -4.68 -5.63 3.10
C ALA A 17 -4.42 -4.22 3.65
N ILE A 18 -4.69 -3.20 2.85
CA ILE A 18 -4.60 -1.80 3.25
C ILE A 18 -6.03 -1.28 3.43
N MET A 19 -6.34 -0.76 4.61
CA MET A 19 -7.67 -0.23 4.94
C MET A 19 -7.55 1.26 5.29
N GLY A 20 -8.35 2.08 4.61
CA GLY A 20 -8.52 3.50 4.94
C GLY A 20 -9.81 3.70 5.72
N SER A 21 -9.74 4.27 6.93
CA SER A 21 -10.91 4.66 7.70
C SER A 21 -11.08 6.17 7.64
N LYS A 22 -12.28 6.64 7.27
CA LYS A 22 -12.66 8.06 7.23
C LYS A 22 -11.61 8.94 6.51
N VAL A 23 -11.15 8.52 5.34
CA VAL A 23 -10.15 9.25 4.55
C VAL A 23 -10.75 10.61 4.16
N PRO A 24 -10.23 11.73 4.68
CA PRO A 24 -10.83 13.04 4.42
C PRO A 24 -10.51 13.47 2.99
N LEU A 25 -11.55 13.85 2.24
CA LEU A 25 -11.44 14.43 0.90
C LEU A 25 -11.62 15.95 1.00
N TYR A 26 -10.66 16.62 1.63
CA TYR A 26 -10.73 18.07 1.82
C TYR A 26 -10.31 18.81 0.53
N GLY A 27 -11.08 19.83 0.13
CA GLY A 27 -10.78 20.65 -1.06
C GLY A 27 -11.25 20.04 -2.39
N SER A 28 -11.87 18.87 -2.36
CA SER A 28 -12.65 18.32 -3.47
C SER A 28 -13.82 19.26 -3.75
N GLY A 29 -13.75 20.06 -4.82
CA GLY A 29 -14.66 21.19 -5.12
C GLY A 29 -16.15 20.87 -5.10
N ALA A 30 -17.00 21.89 -5.24
CA ALA A 30 -18.46 21.81 -5.12
C ALA A 30 -19.12 20.66 -5.93
N SER A 31 -18.48 20.17 -6.99
CA SER A 31 -18.91 19.00 -7.78
C SER A 31 -18.79 17.64 -7.07
N LEU A 32 -18.03 17.56 -5.97
CA LEU A 32 -17.88 16.37 -5.11
C LEU A 32 -18.70 16.48 -3.81
N SER A 33 -19.36 17.63 -3.59
CA SER A 33 -20.30 17.81 -2.47
C SER A 33 -21.54 16.95 -2.71
N SER A 34 -21.67 15.89 -1.93
CA SER A 34 -22.80 14.97 -2.00
C SER A 34 -23.59 15.02 -0.70
N THR A 35 -24.91 15.11 -0.81
CA THR A 35 -25.84 15.08 0.31
C THR A 35 -25.75 13.79 1.13
N THR A 36 -25.22 12.70 0.55
CA THR A 36 -25.04 11.40 1.23
C THR A 36 -23.63 11.18 1.77
N GLY A 37 -22.70 12.13 1.59
CA GLY A 37 -21.30 12.00 1.99
C GLY A 37 -20.45 11.09 1.10
N MET A 38 -20.99 10.56 -0.01
CA MET A 38 -20.25 9.79 -1.00
C MET A 38 -19.93 10.62 -2.24
N PRO A 39 -18.69 10.61 -2.77
CA PRO A 39 -18.35 11.33 -3.98
C PRO A 39 -19.24 10.87 -5.14
N THR A 40 -19.70 11.79 -5.99
CA THR A 40 -20.50 11.47 -7.19
C THR A 40 -19.63 11.22 -8.42
N LEU A 41 -18.41 11.77 -8.42
CA LEU A 41 -17.40 11.62 -9.48
C LEU A 41 -16.20 10.78 -9.00
N PRO A 42 -15.48 10.11 -9.92
CA PRO A 42 -14.21 9.45 -9.61
C PRO A 42 -13.19 10.41 -9.00
N VAL A 43 -12.56 10.01 -7.90
CA VAL A 43 -11.54 10.82 -7.20
C VAL A 43 -10.17 10.17 -7.30
N PRO A 44 -9.18 10.80 -7.93
CA PRO A 44 -7.81 10.30 -7.91
C PRO A 44 -7.19 10.48 -6.51
N LEU A 45 -6.53 9.44 -6.01
CA LEU A 45 -5.88 9.39 -4.72
C LEU A 45 -4.47 8.82 -4.87
N ASN A 46 -3.55 9.30 -4.03
CA ASN A 46 -2.19 8.78 -3.94
C ASN A 46 -2.02 8.02 -2.63
N LEU A 47 -1.84 6.71 -2.73
CA LEU A 47 -1.58 5.83 -1.60
C LEU A 47 -0.08 5.68 -1.39
N ASN A 48 0.43 6.21 -0.28
CA ASN A 48 1.83 6.17 0.07
C ASN A 48 2.04 5.34 1.34
N PHE A 49 2.88 4.31 1.27
CA PHE A 49 3.21 3.48 2.43
C PHE A 49 4.67 3.00 2.38
N VAL A 50 5.18 2.56 3.53
CA VAL A 50 6.56 2.10 3.67
C VAL A 50 6.60 0.63 4.02
N MET A 51 7.22 -0.18 3.17
CA MET A 51 7.51 -1.58 3.46
C MET A 51 8.84 -1.68 4.19
N ARG A 52 8.81 -2.23 5.40
CA ARG A 52 9.99 -2.45 6.23
C ARG A 52 10.37 -3.93 6.24
N SER A 53 11.57 -4.26 5.78
CA SER A 53 12.12 -5.61 5.87
C SER A 53 13.37 -5.65 6.76
N ARG A 54 13.63 -6.81 7.35
CA ARG A 54 14.82 -7.07 8.18
C ARG A 54 15.47 -8.35 7.69
N ALA A 55 16.79 -8.33 7.53
CA ALA A 55 17.57 -9.51 7.19
C ALA A 55 18.71 -9.67 8.20
N ASN A 56 19.08 -10.91 8.52
CA ASN A 56 20.23 -11.23 9.35
C ASN A 56 21.41 -11.55 8.41
N VAL A 57 22.29 -10.58 8.15
CA VAL A 57 23.38 -10.79 7.18
C VAL A 57 24.58 -11.48 7.86
N LEU A 58 24.81 -11.19 9.15
CA LEU A 58 25.80 -11.88 10.00
C LEU A 58 25.15 -12.33 11.32
N GLY A 59 24.20 -13.26 11.23
CA GLY A 59 23.50 -13.80 12.40
C GLY A 59 22.76 -12.72 13.21
N LYS A 60 22.87 -12.76 14.55
CA LYS A 60 22.21 -11.77 15.42
C LYS A 60 22.95 -10.43 15.50
N LEU A 61 24.22 -10.38 15.07
CA LEU A 61 25.10 -9.22 15.21
C LEU A 61 24.75 -8.09 14.23
N VAL A 62 24.46 -8.44 12.97
CA VAL A 62 24.16 -7.46 11.92
C VAL A 62 22.78 -7.71 11.33
N LYS A 63 21.83 -6.84 11.68
CA LYS A 63 20.43 -6.87 11.23
C LYS A 63 20.06 -5.60 10.47
N PRO A 64 20.46 -5.45 9.20
CA PRO A 64 20.03 -4.32 8.39
C PRO A 64 18.52 -4.23 8.32
N LYS A 65 18.04 -2.99 8.33
CA LYS A 65 16.65 -2.63 8.10
C LYS A 65 16.57 -2.00 6.72
N TYR A 66 15.79 -2.59 5.83
CA TYR A 66 15.51 -1.99 4.53
C TYR A 66 14.13 -1.37 4.58
N TYR A 67 14.04 -0.17 4.03
CA TYR A 67 12.81 0.58 3.90
C TYR A 67 12.61 0.81 2.41
N LYS A 68 11.47 0.32 1.90
CA LYS A 68 11.03 0.59 0.54
C LYS A 68 9.81 1.47 0.61
N ARG A 69 9.89 2.66 0.02
CA ARG A 69 8.73 3.55 -0.08
C ARG A 69 7.95 3.14 -1.31
N ILE A 70 6.65 2.96 -1.16
CA ILE A 70 5.76 2.54 -2.23
C ILE A 70 4.74 3.65 -2.41
N HIS A 71 4.60 4.07 -3.66
CA HIS A 71 3.70 5.13 -4.09
C HIS A 71 2.75 4.52 -5.12
N CYS A 72 1.44 4.60 -4.89
CA CYS A 72 0.44 4.04 -5.78
C CYS A 72 -0.60 5.09 -6.15
N SER A 73 -0.85 5.26 -7.46
CA SER A 73 -1.92 6.12 -7.96
C SER A 73 -3.19 5.31 -8.15
N ILE A 74 -4.24 5.62 -7.39
CA ILE A 74 -5.52 4.90 -7.45
C ILE A 74 -6.66 5.87 -7.72
N THR A 75 -7.70 5.40 -8.40
CA THR A 75 -8.93 6.19 -8.60
C THR A 75 -10.05 5.56 -7.79
N LEU A 76 -10.64 6.35 -6.90
CA LEU A 76 -11.83 5.97 -6.15
C LEU A 76 -13.05 6.19 -7.01
N ASP A 77 -13.58 5.11 -7.58
CA ASP A 77 -14.83 5.12 -8.33
C ASP A 77 -16.03 4.98 -7.37
N PRO A 78 -16.95 5.97 -7.31
CA PRO A 78 -18.15 5.88 -6.47
C PRO A 78 -19.01 4.64 -6.75
N LYS A 79 -19.08 4.21 -8.01
CA LYS A 79 -19.85 3.04 -8.43
C LYS A 79 -19.25 1.71 -7.95
N LYS A 80 -17.99 1.71 -7.50
CA LYS A 80 -17.24 0.52 -7.05
C LYS A 80 -16.85 0.63 -5.58
N LEU A 81 -17.55 1.46 -4.80
CA LEU A 81 -17.36 1.53 -3.36
C LEU A 81 -17.62 0.14 -2.73
N GLY A 82 -16.69 -0.32 -1.90
CA GLY A 82 -16.73 -1.66 -1.27
C GLY A 82 -16.13 -2.79 -2.10
N ALA A 83 -15.74 -2.54 -3.37
CA ALA A 83 -15.02 -3.51 -4.18
C ALA A 83 -13.50 -3.42 -3.96
N GLN A 84 -12.80 -4.54 -4.17
CA GLN A 84 -11.34 -4.57 -4.11
C GLN A 84 -10.74 -3.86 -5.32
N VAL A 85 -9.86 -2.88 -5.07
CA VAL A 85 -9.10 -2.18 -6.11
C VAL A 85 -7.74 -2.87 -6.29
N SER A 86 -7.43 -3.27 -7.52
CA SER A 86 -6.15 -3.90 -7.85
C SER A 86 -5.04 -2.85 -7.95
N LEU A 87 -3.94 -3.08 -7.22
CA LEU A 87 -2.76 -2.20 -7.17
C LEU A 87 -1.61 -2.65 -8.09
N LYS A 88 -1.82 -3.71 -8.88
CA LYS A 88 -0.73 -4.47 -9.52
C LYS A 88 0.17 -3.64 -10.44
N ASN A 89 -0.41 -2.69 -11.17
CA ASN A 89 0.30 -1.88 -12.18
C ASN A 89 0.31 -0.39 -11.85
N SER A 90 -0.20 0.00 -10.67
CA SER A 90 -0.38 1.41 -10.30
C SER A 90 0.70 1.93 -9.35
N CYS A 91 1.64 1.08 -8.95
CA CYS A 91 2.60 1.37 -7.88
C CYS A 91 4.03 1.48 -8.40
N THR A 92 4.76 2.48 -7.88
CA THR A 92 6.20 2.66 -8.03
C THR A 92 6.89 2.50 -6.67
N TYR A 93 8.17 2.14 -6.67
CA TYR A 93 8.94 1.94 -5.44
C TYR A 93 10.35 2.52 -5.55
N ASP A 94 10.81 3.11 -4.44
CA ASP A 94 12.19 3.58 -4.22
C ASP A 94 12.91 2.68 -3.20
#